data_AF-A0A4Y2IMG7-F1
#
_entry.id   AF-A0A4Y2IMG7-F1
#
_cell.length_a   1.000
_cell.length_b   1.000
_cell.length_c   1.000
_cell.angle_alpha   90.00
_cell.angle_beta   90.00
_cell.angle_gamma   90.00
#
_symmetry.space_group_name_H-M   'P 1'
#
loop_
_entity.id
_entity.type
_entity.pdbx_description
1 polymer ?
#
loop_
_entity_poly.entity_id
_entity_poly.type
_entity_poly.pdbx_seq_one_letter_code
_entity_poly.pdbx_strand_id
1 'polypeptide(L)'
;MKTEEDRMLLQFYRKPGRPGHLCGVDKKLTEIEERARLRAVKEENRRIKYVSASKSSASYEPLQENSSSNSSENIDSEEFPTLIERSEPGTSKSVMRKDFITPKLVAALHRCQLSMGDSVFVLEATIDALGCNIDEFPISKSSIQRIRTEKRKERAENIKIDFQNEVPDVVALHWDG
;
A
#
# COMPACT_ATOMS: atom_id res chain seq x y z
N MET A 1 38.86 -28.50 5.48
CA MET A 1 37.63 -28.57 4.67
C MET A 1 37.14 -30.00 4.70
N LYS A 2 35.95 -30.26 5.26
CA LYS A 2 35.53 -31.60 5.71
C LYS A 2 34.43 -32.26 4.85
N THR A 3 33.95 -31.61 3.80
CA THR A 3 32.96 -32.19 2.87
C THR A 3 33.36 -31.95 1.42
N GLU A 4 33.01 -32.90 0.54
CA GLU A 4 33.27 -32.82 -0.89
C GLU A 4 32.45 -31.71 -1.56
N GLU A 5 31.27 -31.42 -1.00
CA GLU A 5 30.38 -30.32 -1.42
C GLU A 5 31.06 -28.95 -1.31
N ASP A 6 31.80 -28.71 -0.22
CA ASP A 6 32.56 -27.47 -0.02
C ASP A 6 33.67 -27.31 -1.07
N ARG A 7 34.31 -28.40 -1.46
CA ARG A 7 35.36 -28.41 -2.51
C ARG A 7 34.76 -28.13 -3.88
N MET A 8 33.60 -28.70 -4.17
CA MET A 8 32.85 -28.51 -5.41
C MET A 8 32.35 -27.08 -5.56
N LEU A 9 31.81 -26.48 -4.50
CA LEU A 9 31.40 -25.06 -4.48
C LEU A 9 32.57 -24.13 -4.76
N LEU A 10 33.73 -24.38 -4.14
CA LEU A 10 34.93 -23.56 -4.37
C LEU A 10 35.45 -23.63 -5.81
N GLN A 11 35.34 -24.79 -6.45
CA GLN A 11 35.68 -24.93 -7.86
C GLN A 11 34.67 -24.21 -8.76
N PHE A 12 33.39 -24.16 -8.36
CA PHE A 12 32.33 -23.46 -9.09
C PHE A 12 32.54 -21.94 -9.09
N TYR A 13 32.95 -21.35 -7.96
CA TYR A 13 33.27 -19.92 -7.86
C TYR A 13 34.48 -19.48 -8.71
N ARG A 14 35.34 -20.42 -9.13
CA ARG A 14 36.53 -20.13 -9.95
C ARG A 14 36.27 -20.19 -11.46
N LYS A 15 35.07 -20.60 -11.90
CA LYS A 15 34.75 -20.67 -13.34
C LYS A 15 34.33 -19.29 -13.88
N PRO A 16 34.88 -18.83 -15.01
CA PRO A 16 34.47 -17.58 -15.65
C PRO A 16 33.03 -17.69 -16.16
N GLY A 17 32.23 -16.63 -15.96
CA GLY A 17 30.82 -16.56 -16.33
C GLY A 17 29.88 -17.07 -15.22
N ARG A 18 29.79 -16.33 -14.11
CA ARG A 18 29.03 -16.60 -12.85
C ARG A 18 27.98 -17.72 -12.96
N PRO A 19 28.38 -18.99 -12.89
CA PRO A 19 27.42 -20.06 -12.64
C PRO A 19 27.28 -20.08 -11.12
N GLY A 20 26.09 -19.82 -10.60
CA GLY A 20 25.88 -19.65 -9.16
C GLY A 20 24.87 -18.59 -8.77
N HIS A 21 24.11 -18.06 -9.72
CA HIS A 21 22.88 -17.35 -9.39
C HIS A 21 21.86 -18.37 -8.86
N LEU A 22 21.86 -18.59 -7.55
CA LEU A 22 20.68 -19.07 -6.85
C LEU A 22 19.66 -17.93 -6.93
N CYS A 23 18.94 -17.82 -8.05
CA CYS A 23 17.69 -17.09 -8.04
C CYS A 23 16.80 -17.87 -7.06
N GLY A 24 16.71 -17.37 -5.83
CA GLY A 24 15.84 -17.97 -4.83
C GLY A 24 14.44 -17.97 -5.42
N VAL A 25 13.90 -19.15 -5.70
CA VAL A 25 12.49 -19.27 -6.07
C VAL A 25 11.71 -18.71 -4.89
N ASP A 26 10.96 -17.62 -5.10
CA ASP A 26 10.11 -17.04 -4.07
C ASP A 26 9.00 -18.04 -3.75
N LYS A 27 9.24 -18.86 -2.72
CA LYS A 27 8.33 -19.91 -2.29
C LYS A 27 6.93 -19.38 -2.03
N LYS A 28 6.79 -18.13 -1.56
CA LYS A 28 5.47 -17.52 -1.32
C LYS A 28 4.75 -17.25 -2.64
N LEU A 29 5.45 -16.71 -3.64
CA LEU A 29 4.87 -16.46 -4.96
C LEU A 29 4.50 -17.76 -5.67
N THR A 30 5.37 -18.77 -5.59
CA THR A 30 5.11 -20.10 -6.17
C THR A 30 3.91 -20.77 -5.50
N GLU A 31 3.78 -20.74 -4.18
CA GLU A 31 2.61 -21.27 -3.46
C GLU A 31 1.30 -20.55 -3.84
N ILE A 32 1.37 -19.23 -4.09
CA ILE A 32 0.22 -18.44 -4.54
C ILE A 32 -0.19 -18.85 -5.97
N GLU A 33 0.78 -19.00 -6.87
CA GLU A 33 0.55 -19.41 -8.25
C GLU A 33 -0.02 -20.83 -8.35
N GLU A 34 0.54 -21.78 -7.59
CA GLU A 34 0.03 -23.15 -7.54
C GLU A 34 -1.39 -23.22 -6.97
N ARG A 35 -1.68 -22.45 -5.91
CA ARG A 35 -3.04 -22.35 -5.37
C ARG A 35 -4.02 -21.73 -6.38
N ALA A 36 -3.57 -20.78 -7.20
CA ALA A 36 -4.38 -20.22 -8.27
C ALA A 36 -4.67 -21.26 -9.36
N ARG A 37 -3.66 -22.03 -9.77
CA ARG A 37 -3.82 -23.15 -10.73
C ARG A 37 -4.79 -24.21 -10.23
N LEU A 38 -4.67 -24.63 -8.97
CA LEU A 38 -5.59 -25.61 -8.37
C LEU A 38 -7.04 -25.10 -8.35
N ARG A 39 -7.27 -23.81 -8.10
CA ARG A 39 -8.60 -23.21 -8.18
C ARG A 39 -9.16 -23.20 -9.60
N ALA A 40 -8.33 -22.86 -10.59
CA ALA A 40 -8.74 -22.86 -12.00
C ALA A 40 -9.14 -24.27 -12.47
N VAL A 41 -8.32 -25.29 -12.15
CA VAL A 41 -8.60 -26.70 -12.49
C VAL A 41 -9.86 -27.21 -11.79
N LYS A 42 -10.08 -26.84 -10.52
CA LYS A 42 -11.30 -27.21 -9.79
C LYS A 42 -12.55 -26.58 -10.40
N GLU A 43 -12.45 -25.32 -10.84
CA GLU A 43 -13.55 -24.64 -11.52
C GLU A 43 -13.86 -25.26 -12.88
N GLU A 44 -12.84 -25.59 -13.66
CA GLU A 44 -13.00 -26.28 -14.93
C GLU A 44 -13.65 -27.66 -14.74
N ASN A 45 -13.20 -28.45 -13.75
CA ASN A 45 -13.84 -29.73 -13.42
C ASN A 45 -15.31 -29.56 -12.98
N ARG A 46 -15.64 -28.47 -12.27
CA ARG A 46 -17.02 -28.13 -11.92
C ARG A 46 -17.85 -27.80 -13.17
N ARG A 47 -17.29 -27.04 -14.11
CA ARG A 47 -17.93 -26.70 -15.40
C ARG A 47 -18.13 -27.94 -16.26
N ILE A 48 -17.12 -28.80 -16.37
CA ILE A 48 -17.21 -30.06 -17.12
C ILE A 48 -18.30 -30.95 -16.51
N LYS A 49 -18.35 -31.09 -15.18
CA LYS A 49 -19.40 -31.87 -14.49
C LYS A 49 -20.80 -31.33 -14.75
N TYR A 50 -20.97 -30.00 -14.75
CA TYR A 50 -22.26 -29.37 -15.07
C TYR A 50 -22.64 -29.58 -16.53
N VAL A 51 -21.73 -29.34 -17.47
CA VAL A 51 -21.96 -29.54 -18.91
C VAL A 51 -22.22 -31.02 -19.25
N SER A 52 -21.56 -31.96 -18.57
CA SER A 52 -21.81 -33.39 -18.74
C SER A 52 -23.19 -33.80 -18.22
N ALA A 53 -23.64 -33.22 -17.11
CA ALA A 53 -24.99 -33.44 -16.59
C ALA A 53 -26.07 -32.81 -17.51
N SER A 54 -25.82 -31.62 -18.06
CA SER A 54 -26.74 -30.95 -18.99
C SER A 54 -26.84 -31.64 -20.36
N LYS A 55 -25.77 -32.29 -20.84
CA LYS A 55 -25.84 -33.13 -22.06
C LYS A 55 -26.63 -34.43 -21.87
N SER A 56 -26.87 -34.85 -20.63
CA SER A 56 -27.69 -36.04 -20.31
C SER A 56 -29.19 -35.74 -20.19
N SER A 57 -29.61 -34.46 -20.19
CA SER A 57 -31.01 -34.08 -20.06
C SER A 57 -31.35 -33.05 -21.13
N ALA A 58 -31.66 -33.54 -22.32
CA ALA A 58 -32.35 -32.77 -23.35
C ALA A 58 -33.80 -33.25 -23.41
N SER A 59 -34.68 -32.70 -22.56
CA SER A 59 -36.08 -32.43 -22.92
C SER A 59 -36.82 -31.59 -21.86
N TYR A 60 -37.53 -30.58 -22.41
CA TYR A 60 -38.70 -29.85 -21.94
C TYR A 60 -38.57 -28.60 -21.03
N GLU A 61 -39.60 -27.75 -21.20
CA GLU A 61 -39.74 -26.29 -21.17
C GLU A 61 -39.64 -25.52 -19.83
N PRO A 62 -39.52 -24.17 -19.90
CA PRO A 62 -39.56 -23.28 -18.74
C PRO A 62 -41.00 -22.91 -18.34
N LEU A 63 -41.40 -23.24 -17.12
CA LEU A 63 -42.64 -22.76 -16.51
C LEU A 63 -42.33 -21.76 -15.39
N GLN A 64 -42.84 -20.54 -15.55
CA GLN A 64 -42.96 -19.53 -14.50
C GLN A 64 -44.06 -19.93 -13.52
N GLU A 65 -43.80 -19.81 -12.22
CA GLU A 65 -44.84 -19.56 -11.24
C GLU A 65 -44.41 -18.44 -10.27
N ASN A 66 -45.23 -17.42 -10.30
CA ASN A 66 -45.34 -16.26 -9.45
C ASN A 66 -45.99 -16.68 -8.12
N SER A 67 -45.53 -16.13 -6.99
CA SER A 67 -46.34 -16.06 -5.78
C SER A 67 -45.99 -14.84 -4.94
N SER A 68 -47.05 -14.06 -4.73
CA SER A 68 -47.19 -12.82 -3.98
C SER A 68 -47.47 -13.11 -2.51
N SER A 69 -46.97 -12.28 -1.59
CA SER A 69 -47.81 -11.60 -0.57
C SER A 69 -47.00 -10.66 0.33
N ASN A 70 -47.54 -9.45 0.51
CA ASN A 70 -47.15 -8.42 1.48
C ASN A 70 -47.68 -8.74 2.90
N SER A 71 -46.99 -8.26 3.95
CA SER A 71 -47.59 -7.58 5.12
C SER A 71 -46.48 -6.97 6.00
N SER A 72 -46.43 -5.63 6.14
CA SER A 72 -46.74 -4.84 7.37
C SER A 72 -45.65 -4.98 8.47
N GLU A 73 -45.14 -3.94 9.13
CA GLU A 73 -45.81 -2.86 9.87
C GLU A 73 -44.78 -1.74 10.21
N ASN A 74 -45.26 -0.50 10.29
CA ASN A 74 -44.53 0.70 10.76
C ASN A 74 -44.44 0.76 12.29
N ILE A 75 -43.35 1.32 12.82
CA ILE A 75 -43.24 2.01 14.13
C ILE A 75 -42.15 3.08 13.91
N ASP A 76 -42.47 4.32 13.54
CA ASP A 76 -42.92 5.46 14.36
C ASP A 76 -42.11 5.70 15.64
N SER A 77 -41.35 6.79 15.66
CA SER A 77 -40.76 7.38 16.87
C SER A 77 -40.42 8.84 16.57
N GLU A 78 -41.42 9.69 16.72
CA GLU A 78 -41.28 11.13 16.96
C GLU A 78 -41.43 11.39 18.47
N GLU A 79 -40.39 11.95 19.11
CA GLU A 79 -40.54 12.67 20.39
C GLU A 79 -39.50 13.80 20.46
N PHE A 80 -39.95 15.03 20.19
CA PHE A 80 -39.28 16.31 20.44
C PHE A 80 -39.39 16.69 21.94
N PRO A 81 -38.87 17.84 22.42
CA PRO A 81 -37.53 18.44 22.28
C PRO A 81 -36.94 18.79 23.68
N THR A 82 -35.62 18.72 23.87
CA THR A 82 -34.99 19.34 25.06
C THR A 82 -34.34 20.67 24.69
N LEU A 83 -34.91 21.74 25.24
CA LEU A 83 -34.36 23.09 25.31
C LEU A 83 -32.90 23.05 25.78
N ILE A 84 -31.97 23.28 24.86
CA ILE A 84 -30.64 23.78 25.20
C ILE A 84 -30.54 25.16 24.54
N GLU A 85 -30.59 26.17 25.40
CA GLU A 85 -30.29 27.55 25.14
C GLU A 85 -28.95 27.64 24.40
N ARG A 86 -29.04 27.81 23.08
CA ARG A 86 -27.90 27.93 22.19
C ARG A 86 -27.36 29.34 22.35
N SER A 87 -26.38 29.50 23.24
CA SER A 87 -25.52 30.67 23.27
C SER A 87 -24.95 30.94 21.88
N GLU A 88 -24.88 32.23 21.56
CA GLU A 88 -24.65 32.79 20.23
C GLU A 88 -23.45 32.20 19.50
N PRO A 89 -23.51 32.03 18.17
CA PRO A 89 -22.38 31.59 17.37
C PRO A 89 -21.37 32.73 17.29
N GLY A 90 -20.46 32.77 18.26
CA GLY A 90 -19.22 33.53 18.14
C GLY A 90 -18.59 33.16 16.79
N THR A 91 -18.32 34.17 15.97
CA THR A 91 -17.78 34.04 14.61
C THR A 91 -16.74 32.93 14.58
N SER A 92 -17.08 31.77 14.02
CA SER A 92 -16.10 30.77 13.69
C SER A 92 -15.25 31.41 12.59
N LYS A 93 -14.17 32.06 13.00
CA LYS A 93 -13.07 32.36 12.10
C LYS A 93 -12.72 30.99 11.53
N SER A 94 -13.15 30.71 10.31
CA SER A 94 -12.65 29.57 9.56
C SER A 94 -11.20 29.91 9.28
N VAL A 95 -10.36 29.63 10.28
CA VAL A 95 -8.91 29.73 10.15
C VAL A 95 -8.59 28.69 9.10
N MET A 96 -8.42 29.16 7.86
CA MET A 96 -7.92 28.38 6.74
C MET A 96 -6.66 27.68 7.25
N ARG A 97 -6.75 26.37 7.50
CA ARG A 97 -5.61 25.56 7.93
C ARG A 97 -4.60 25.62 6.81
N LYS A 98 -3.50 26.34 7.04
CA LYS A 98 -2.43 26.47 6.05
C LYS A 98 -1.60 25.19 6.08
N ASP A 99 -1.26 24.68 4.91
CA ASP A 99 -0.38 23.51 4.80
C ASP A 99 1.03 23.90 5.27
N PHE A 100 1.34 23.59 6.53
CA PHE A 100 2.65 23.86 7.12
C PHE A 100 3.75 23.00 6.51
N ILE A 101 3.41 21.77 6.13
CA ILE A 101 4.37 20.79 5.62
C ILE A 101 4.65 21.08 4.13
N THR A 102 5.63 21.96 3.90
CA THR A 102 6.13 22.30 2.56
C THR A 102 7.24 21.34 2.12
N PRO A 103 7.41 21.04 0.81
CA PRO A 103 8.52 20.22 0.33
C PRO A 103 9.91 20.74 0.73
N LYS A 104 10.08 22.07 0.82
CA LYS A 104 11.32 22.72 1.28
C LYS A 104 11.64 22.37 2.74
N LEU A 105 10.62 22.37 3.61
CA LEU A 105 10.76 21.96 5.00
C LEU A 105 11.19 20.49 5.07
N VAL A 106 10.52 19.62 4.30
CA VAL A 106 10.84 18.19 4.28
C VAL A 106 12.25 17.91 3.77
N ALA A 107 12.73 18.68 2.79
CA ALA A 107 14.12 18.60 2.32
C ALA A 107 15.11 18.97 3.43
N ALA A 108 14.82 20.00 4.24
CA ALA A 108 15.64 20.36 5.39
C ALA A 108 15.64 19.24 6.44
N LEU A 109 14.47 18.70 6.79
CA LEU A 109 14.36 17.56 7.72
C LEU A 109 15.16 16.34 7.23
N HIS A 110 15.17 16.09 5.91
CA HIS A 110 15.93 14.99 5.33
C HIS A 110 17.45 15.21 5.43
N ARG A 111 17.93 16.43 5.18
CA ARG A 111 19.34 16.79 5.33
C ARG A 111 19.83 16.65 6.77
N CYS A 112 18.97 16.99 7.73
CA CYS A 112 19.25 16.79 9.15
C CYS A 112 19.10 15.34 9.61
N GLN A 113 18.78 14.40 8.70
CA GLN A 113 18.61 12.97 8.99
C GLN A 113 17.59 12.68 10.11
N LEU A 114 16.60 13.56 10.28
CA LEU A 114 15.65 13.46 11.38
C LEU A 114 14.69 12.28 11.18
N SER A 115 14.46 11.53 12.25
CA SER A 115 13.39 10.54 12.26
C SER A 115 12.03 11.21 12.13
N MET A 116 10.97 10.43 11.89
CA MET A 116 9.61 10.96 11.85
C MET A 116 9.19 11.56 13.20
N GLY A 117 9.64 10.97 14.31
CA GLY A 117 9.36 11.46 15.66
C GLY A 117 10.09 12.77 15.94
N ASP A 118 11.40 12.79 15.70
CA ASP A 118 12.23 13.98 15.96
C ASP A 118 11.80 15.16 15.09
N SER A 119 11.35 14.90 13.87
CA SER A 119 10.80 15.94 13.00
C SER A 119 9.58 16.60 13.61
N VAL A 120 8.64 15.84 14.18
CA VAL A 120 7.45 16.41 14.82
C VAL A 120 7.85 17.18 16.08
N PHE A 121 8.71 16.59 16.91
CA PHE A 121 9.18 17.21 18.15
C PHE A 121 9.87 18.55 17.92
N VAL A 122 10.77 18.63 16.94
CA VAL A 122 11.46 19.89 16.60
C VAL A 122 10.48 20.93 16.08
N LEU A 123 9.48 20.54 15.29
CA LEU A 123 8.48 21.47 14.76
C LEU A 123 7.55 21.98 15.86
N GLU A 124 7.11 21.12 16.77
CA GLU A 124 6.30 21.46 17.93
C GLU A 124 7.05 22.45 18.84
N ALA A 125 8.28 22.12 19.25
CA ALA A 125 9.11 23.02 20.06
C ALA A 125 9.37 24.38 19.38
N THR A 126 9.48 24.40 18.04
CA THR A 126 9.64 25.65 17.29
C THR A 126 8.36 26.49 17.32
N ILE A 127 7.19 25.87 17.16
CA ILE A 127 5.89 26.55 17.21
C ILE A 127 5.65 27.13 18.60
N ASP A 128 5.93 26.36 19.64
CA ASP A 128 5.82 26.79 21.03
C ASP A 128 6.73 28.00 21.31
N ALA A 129 7.98 27.95 20.83
CA ALA A 129 8.93 29.06 20.95
C ALA A 129 8.51 30.31 20.18
N LEU A 130 7.76 30.15 19.08
CA LEU A 130 7.19 31.25 18.30
C LEU A 130 5.90 31.82 18.90
N GLY A 131 5.35 31.20 19.95
CA GLY A 131 4.08 31.60 20.55
C GLY A 131 2.87 31.35 19.63
N CYS A 132 3.02 30.43 18.68
CA CYS A 132 1.96 30.04 17.76
C CYS A 132 1.08 28.95 18.38
N ASN A 133 -0.22 28.96 18.07
CA ASN A 133 -1.11 27.88 18.51
C ASN A 133 -0.86 26.62 17.67
N ILE A 134 -0.74 25.46 18.33
CA ILE A 134 -0.56 24.16 17.67
C ILE A 134 -1.74 23.85 16.72
N ASP A 135 -2.95 24.31 17.06
CA ASP A 135 -4.16 24.11 16.25
C ASP A 135 -4.14 24.83 14.89
N GLU A 136 -3.30 25.88 14.75
CA GLU A 136 -3.13 26.60 13.49
C GLU A 136 -2.24 25.83 12.49
N PHE A 137 -1.41 24.91 13.00
CA PHE A 137 -0.41 24.17 12.23
C PHE A 137 -0.63 22.67 12.38
N PRO A 138 -1.45 22.04 11.51
CA PRO A 138 -1.67 20.60 11.57
C PRO A 138 -0.39 19.82 11.19
N ILE A 139 0.47 19.55 12.16
CA ILE A 139 1.66 18.72 11.99
C ILE A 139 1.25 17.26 12.11
N SER A 140 1.04 16.62 10.95
CA SER A 140 0.81 15.17 10.89
C SER A 140 2.08 14.41 10.48
N LYS A 141 2.36 13.32 11.21
CA LYS A 141 3.37 12.33 10.81
C LYS A 141 3.11 11.80 9.40
N SER A 142 1.86 11.56 9.02
CA SER A 142 1.51 11.03 7.70
C SER A 142 1.83 12.04 6.59
N SER A 143 1.60 13.33 6.81
CA SER A 143 1.91 14.39 5.85
C SER A 143 3.41 14.47 5.57
N ILE A 144 4.24 14.41 6.62
CA ILE A 144 5.71 14.38 6.48
C ILE A 144 6.13 13.11 5.72
N GLN A 145 5.53 11.96 6.03
CA GLN A 145 5.87 10.69 5.39
C GLN A 145 5.55 10.71 3.90
N ARG A 146 4.35 11.18 3.53
CA ARG A 146 3.90 11.29 2.14
C ARG A 146 4.87 12.10 1.29
N ILE A 147 5.25 13.28 1.76
CA ILE A 147 6.17 14.15 1.02
C ILE A 147 7.58 13.55 0.99
N ARG A 148 8.04 12.88 2.05
CA ARG A 148 9.31 12.14 2.03
C ARG A 148 9.31 11.01 1.00
N THR A 149 8.22 10.25 0.89
CA THR A 149 8.10 9.18 -0.12
C THR A 149 8.06 9.73 -1.53
N GLU A 150 7.35 10.84 -1.73
CA GLU A 150 7.29 11.54 -3.02
C GLU A 150 8.69 12.04 -3.44
N LYS A 151 9.42 12.70 -2.54
CA LYS A 151 10.79 13.17 -2.81
C LYS A 151 11.79 12.04 -3.07
N ARG A 152 11.64 10.90 -2.39
CA ARG A 152 12.46 9.71 -2.68
C ARG A 152 12.14 9.11 -4.05
N LYS A 153 10.85 9.08 -4.42
CA LYS A 153 10.40 8.61 -5.73
C LYS A 153 10.94 9.51 -6.84
N GLU A 154 10.77 10.83 -6.71
CA GLU A 154 11.33 11.82 -7.64
C GLU A 154 12.85 11.65 -7.80
N ARG A 155 13.58 11.47 -6.70
CA ARG A 155 15.02 11.22 -6.76
C ARG A 155 15.36 9.93 -7.50
N ALA A 156 14.62 8.84 -7.25
CA ALA A 156 14.83 7.58 -7.94
C ALA A 156 14.54 7.67 -9.44
N GLU A 157 13.51 8.43 -9.83
CA GLU A 157 13.17 8.69 -11.23
C GLU A 157 14.27 9.53 -11.91
N ASN A 158 14.75 10.58 -11.26
CA ASN A 158 15.86 11.39 -11.77
C ASN A 158 17.12 10.53 -11.98
N ILE A 159 17.50 9.72 -10.98
CA ILE A 159 18.63 8.79 -11.10
C ILE A 159 18.43 7.80 -12.25
N LYS A 160 17.21 7.29 -12.43
CA LYS A 160 16.88 6.38 -13.52
C LYS A 160 17.04 7.05 -14.89
N ILE A 161 16.62 8.30 -15.02
CA ILE A 161 16.76 9.09 -16.25
C ILE A 161 18.23 9.37 -16.53
N ASP A 162 18.99 9.82 -15.52
CA ASP A 162 20.43 10.11 -15.63
C ASP A 162 21.20 8.86 -16.10
N PHE A 163 20.87 7.69 -15.54
CA PHE A 163 21.47 6.42 -15.93
C PHE A 163 21.14 5.98 -17.36
N GLN A 164 19.96 6.34 -17.89
CA GLN A 164 19.59 6.06 -19.28
C GLN A 164 20.31 7.00 -20.26
N ASN A 165 20.56 8.24 -19.85
CA ASN A 165 21.25 9.23 -20.68
C ASN A 165 22.75 8.98 -20.75
N GLU A 166 23.37 8.58 -19.63
CA GLU A 166 24.80 8.32 -19.52
C GLU A 166 25.02 6.85 -19.15
N VAL A 167 24.76 5.92 -20.09
CA VAL A 167 24.95 4.48 -19.84
C VAL A 167 26.40 4.22 -19.46
N PRO A 168 26.71 3.90 -18.19
CA PRO A 168 28.07 3.69 -17.76
C PRO A 168 28.58 2.35 -18.29
N ASP A 169 29.82 2.32 -18.79
CA ASP A 169 30.45 1.09 -19.30
C ASP A 169 30.65 0.03 -18.18
N VAL A 170 30.74 0.48 -16.92
CA VAL A 170 30.83 -0.38 -15.73
C VAL A 170 29.91 0.15 -14.63
N VAL A 171 29.07 -0.73 -14.07
CA VAL A 171 28.12 -0.41 -13.00
C VAL A 171 28.46 -1.25 -11.76
N ALA A 172 28.83 -0.58 -10.67
CA ALA A 172 28.99 -1.22 -9.38
C ALA A 172 27.68 -1.14 -8.59
N LEU A 173 26.94 -2.25 -8.49
CA LEU A 173 25.81 -2.37 -7.58
C LEU A 173 26.31 -2.78 -6.20
N HIS A 174 26.13 -1.92 -5.21
CA HIS A 174 26.28 -2.26 -3.80
C HIS A 174 24.88 -2.44 -3.20
N TRP A 175 24.66 -3.58 -2.55
CA TRP A 175 23.49 -3.82 -1.73
C TRP A 175 23.99 -3.89 -0.29
N ASP A 176 23.51 -2.99 0.57
CA ASP A 176 23.65 -3.17 2.01
C ASP A 176 22.82 -4.40 2.41
N GLY A 177 23.47 -5.36 3.06
CA GLY A 177 22.90 -6.65 3.46
C GLY A 177 21.94 -6.58 4.64
#